data_AF-A0A090TE41-F1
#
_entry.id   AF-A0A090TE41-F1
#
_cell.length_a   1.000
_cell.length_b   1.000
_cell.length_c   1.000
_cell.angle_alpha   90.00
_cell.angle_beta   90.00
_cell.angle_gamma   90.00
#
_symmetry.space_group_name_H-M   'P 1'
#
loop_
_entity.id
_entity.type
_entity.pdbx_description
1 polymer ?
#
loop_
_entity_poly.entity_id
_entity_poly.type
_entity_poly.pdbx_seq_one_letter_code
_entity_poly.pdbx_strand_id
1 'polypeptide(L)'
;MSEQSNTVNEDDAIFHGKMGATDADGDSLSYVISKSIDGLTFHSDGSYTFDPSHTSYQHLAKGDTQVVTTMVTVTDKAGGSHREQLKFTITGTNDLPVMAGQSQSVKEDGAVSMAKW
;
A
#
# COMPACT_ATOMS: atom_id res chain seq x y z
N MET A 1 16.00 18.74 -4.80
CA MET A 1 15.50 17.35 -4.71
C MET A 1 14.36 17.26 -5.74
N SER A 2 13.85 16.08 -6.09
CA SER A 2 12.79 15.93 -7.11
C SER A 2 11.71 14.99 -6.60
N GLU A 3 10.49 15.13 -7.12
CA GLU A 3 9.38 14.22 -6.83
C GLU A 3 9.80 12.76 -7.00
N GLN A 4 9.41 11.92 -6.04
CA GLN A 4 9.62 10.48 -6.12
C GLN A 4 8.28 9.79 -6.37
N SER A 5 8.20 9.11 -7.53
CA SER A 5 7.02 8.36 -7.97
C SER A 5 7.38 6.90 -8.15
N ASN A 6 6.61 6.01 -7.53
CA ASN A 6 6.76 4.56 -7.65
C ASN A 6 5.45 3.94 -8.15
N THR A 7 5.55 2.86 -8.92
CA THR A 7 4.40 2.06 -9.36
C THR A 7 4.57 0.64 -8.85
N VAL A 8 3.51 0.10 -8.27
CA VAL A 8 3.45 -1.24 -7.68
C VAL A 8 2.10 -1.87 -8.03
N ASN A 9 2.02 -3.20 -8.01
CA ASN A 9 0.75 -3.89 -8.04
C ASN A 9 0.29 -4.19 -6.63
N GLU A 10 -1.02 -4.23 -6.42
CA GLU A 10 -1.66 -4.48 -5.12
C GLU A 10 -1.10 -5.73 -4.41
N ASP A 11 -1.03 -6.88 -5.08
CA ASP A 11 -0.51 -8.11 -4.46
C ASP A 11 1.02 -8.29 -4.52
N ASP A 12 1.77 -7.24 -4.87
CA ASP A 12 3.23 -7.34 -4.91
C ASP A 12 3.83 -7.45 -3.50
N ALA A 13 5.06 -7.96 -3.43
CA ALA A 13 5.83 -7.92 -2.20
C ALA A 13 6.10 -6.47 -1.74
N ILE A 14 6.40 -6.31 -0.44
CA ILE A 14 6.75 -5.03 0.16
C ILE A 14 7.85 -4.33 -0.65
N PHE A 15 7.54 -3.13 -1.11
CA PHE A 15 8.44 -2.26 -1.84
C PHE A 15 9.37 -1.53 -0.87
N HIS A 16 10.67 -1.50 -1.16
CA HIS A 16 11.66 -0.77 -0.37
C HIS A 16 12.18 0.43 -1.16
N GLY A 17 12.20 1.60 -0.51
CA GLY A 17 12.71 2.83 -1.10
C GLY A 17 13.49 3.68 -0.11
N LYS A 18 14.16 4.70 -0.64
CA LYS A 18 14.83 5.73 0.15
C LYS A 18 14.66 7.08 -0.50
N MET A 19 14.33 8.09 0.29
CA MET A 19 14.37 9.48 -0.11
C MET A 19 15.84 9.92 -0.24
N GLY A 20 16.22 10.36 -1.44
CA GLY A 20 17.54 10.90 -1.70
C GLY A 20 17.53 12.42 -1.61
N ALA A 21 18.29 13.00 -0.69
CA ALA A 21 18.61 14.42 -0.69
C ALA A 21 20.13 14.59 -0.64
N THR A 22 20.64 15.61 -1.35
CA THR A 22 22.05 15.98 -1.33
C THR A 22 22.19 17.19 -0.42
N ASP A 23 22.85 17.00 0.72
CA ASP A 23 23.30 18.09 1.57
C ASP A 23 24.65 18.60 1.05
N ALA A 24 24.84 19.93 0.97
CA ALA A 24 26.07 20.51 0.44
C ALA A 24 27.25 20.38 1.42
N ASP A 25 26.96 20.26 2.72
CA ASP A 25 27.91 20.23 3.82
C ASP A 25 28.14 18.81 4.37
N GLY A 26 27.34 17.84 3.92
CA GLY A 26 27.40 16.43 4.32
C GLY A 26 26.75 16.14 5.67
N ASP A 27 25.88 17.04 6.14
CA ASP A 27 25.19 16.89 7.41
C ASP A 27 24.13 15.77 7.40
N SER A 28 23.80 15.28 8.60
CA SER A 28 22.70 14.31 8.75
C SER A 28 21.35 14.99 8.51
N LEU A 29 20.60 14.44 7.56
CA LEU A 29 19.26 14.92 7.22
C LEU A 29 18.19 14.13 7.98
N SER A 30 17.17 14.84 8.46
CA SER A 30 15.99 14.24 9.10
C SER A 30 14.78 14.37 8.20
N TYR A 31 14.01 13.29 8.06
CA TYR A 31 12.84 13.23 7.19
C TYR A 31 11.56 12.99 7.98
N VAL A 32 10.48 13.69 7.60
CA VAL A 32 9.15 13.56 8.23
C VAL A 32 8.07 13.60 7.15
N ILE A 33 7.09 12.69 7.23
CA ILE A 33 5.91 12.70 6.36
C ILE A 33 4.76 13.50 6.96
N SER A 34 4.03 14.26 6.15
CA SER A 34 2.88 15.06 6.58
C SER A 34 1.60 14.25 6.77
N LYS A 35 1.48 13.12 6.06
CA LYS A 35 0.31 12.27 6.05
C LYS A 35 0.74 10.80 6.04
N SER A 36 0.17 10.00 6.93
CA SER A 36 0.32 8.54 6.89
C SER A 36 -0.40 7.97 5.67
N ILE A 37 0.20 6.95 5.07
CA ILE A 37 -0.40 6.16 3.99
C ILE A 37 -0.51 4.74 4.53
N ASP A 38 -1.65 4.08 4.30
CA ASP A 38 -1.83 2.69 4.69
C ASP A 38 -0.78 1.80 4.00
N GLY A 39 -0.19 0.85 4.72
CA GLY A 39 0.93 0.05 4.21
C GLY A 39 2.28 0.79 4.12
N LEU A 40 2.36 2.11 4.34
CA LEU A 40 3.63 2.84 4.35
C LEU A 40 4.25 2.89 5.75
N THR A 41 5.48 2.38 5.87
CA THR A 41 6.37 2.64 7.00
C THR A 41 7.47 3.58 6.53
N PHE A 42 7.63 4.72 7.20
CA PHE A 42 8.63 5.75 6.84
C PHE A 42 9.52 6.05 8.04
N HIS A 43 10.83 6.08 7.81
CA HIS A 43 11.84 6.32 8.84
C HIS A 43 12.49 7.70 8.69
N SER A 44 13.00 8.23 9.81
CA SER A 44 13.59 9.56 9.86
C SER A 44 14.93 9.69 9.12
N ASP A 45 15.53 8.58 8.70
CA ASP A 45 16.72 8.52 7.83
C ASP A 45 16.37 8.58 6.33
N GLY A 46 15.07 8.68 6.03
CA GLY A 46 14.49 8.74 4.70
C GLY A 46 14.28 7.37 4.06
N SER A 47 14.62 6.27 4.74
CA SER A 47 14.23 4.93 4.27
C SER A 47 12.73 4.70 4.49
N TYR A 48 12.11 3.94 3.60
CA TYR A 48 10.70 3.59 3.73
C TYR A 48 10.38 2.26 3.07
N THR A 49 9.31 1.64 3.56
CA THR A 49 8.71 0.44 2.98
C THR A 49 7.25 0.70 2.66
N PHE A 50 6.75 0.18 1.55
CA PHE A 50 5.35 0.27 1.18
C PHE A 50 4.81 -1.14 0.91
N ASP A 51 3.78 -1.52 1.66
CA ASP A 51 3.02 -2.76 1.48
C ASP A 51 1.80 -2.48 0.60
N PRO A 52 1.86 -2.80 -0.70
CA PRO A 52 0.72 -2.61 -1.59
C PRO A 52 -0.41 -3.60 -1.32
N SER A 53 -0.17 -4.69 -0.58
CA SER A 53 -1.14 -5.75 -0.27
C SER A 53 -2.00 -5.44 0.97
N HIS A 54 -1.92 -4.19 1.45
CA HIS A 54 -2.72 -3.73 2.57
C HIS A 54 -4.21 -3.81 2.23
N THR A 55 -5.04 -4.22 3.20
CA THR A 55 -6.50 -4.39 3.02
C THR A 55 -7.24 -3.16 2.50
N SER A 56 -6.63 -1.97 2.62
CA SER A 56 -7.16 -0.72 2.07
C SER A 56 -7.18 -0.69 0.54
N TYR A 57 -6.39 -1.54 -0.13
CA TYR A 57 -6.24 -1.58 -1.58
C TYR A 57 -6.95 -2.76 -2.24
N GLN A 58 -7.35 -3.80 -1.49
CA GLN A 58 -8.03 -5.01 -1.99
C GLN A 58 -9.43 -4.83 -2.58
N HIS A 59 -9.80 -3.60 -2.89
CA HIS A 59 -11.03 -3.26 -3.58
C HIS A 59 -10.78 -2.88 -5.05
N LEU A 60 -9.52 -2.76 -5.48
CA LEU A 60 -9.18 -2.35 -6.85
C LEU A 60 -9.34 -3.54 -7.79
N ALA A 61 -10.17 -3.38 -8.83
CA ALA A 61 -10.27 -4.44 -9.83
C ALA A 61 -9.01 -4.47 -10.71
N LYS A 62 -8.83 -5.57 -11.45
CA LYS A 62 -7.72 -5.72 -12.40
C LYS A 62 -7.63 -4.52 -13.35
N GLY A 63 -6.51 -3.79 -13.27
CA GLY A 63 -6.24 -2.63 -14.12
C GLY A 63 -6.82 -1.30 -13.61
N ASP A 64 -7.60 -1.32 -12.52
CA ASP A 64 -7.89 -0.11 -11.76
C ASP A 64 -6.62 0.41 -11.12
N THR A 65 -6.55 1.73 -10.91
CA THR A 65 -5.40 2.35 -10.28
C THR A 65 -5.83 3.27 -9.15
N GLN A 66 -5.07 3.23 -8.06
CA GLN A 66 -5.20 4.17 -6.96
C GLN A 66 -3.87 4.86 -6.72
N VAL A 67 -3.93 6.18 -6.57
CA VAL A 67 -2.76 7.00 -6.28
C VAL A 67 -2.82 7.45 -4.83
N VAL A 68 -1.77 7.16 -4.08
CA VAL A 68 -1.58 7.64 -2.71
C VAL A 68 -0.33 8.51 -2.63
N THR A 69 -0.48 9.64 -1.94
CA THR A 69 0.54 10.70 -1.94
C THR A 69 0.73 11.26 -0.54
N THR A 70 1.97 11.54 -0.17
CA THR A 70 2.34 12.26 1.05
C THR A 70 3.45 13.28 0.77
N MET A 71 3.53 14.33 1.59
CA MET A 71 4.63 15.30 1.53
C MET A 71 5.71 14.89 2.54
N VAL A 72 6.93 14.71 2.06
CA VAL A 72 8.12 14.48 2.87
C VAL A 72 8.80 15.83 3.09
N THR A 73 8.99 16.22 4.34
CA THR A 73 9.85 17.34 4.72
C THR A 73 11.20 16.80 5.12
N VAL A 74 12.27 17.26 4.46
CA VAL A 74 13.65 17.03 4.85
C VAL A 74 14.19 18.26 5.54
N THR A 75 14.88 18.09 6.66
CA THR A 75 15.46 19.16 7.47
C THR A 75 16.94 18.89 7.67
N ASP A 76 17.77 19.88 7.37
CA ASP A 76 19.20 19.87 7.67
C ASP A 76 19.46 20.33 9.12
N LYS A 77 20.71 20.21 9.56
CA LYS A 77 21.11 20.60 10.91
C LYS A 77 21.21 22.13 11.11
N ALA A 78 21.36 22.89 10.02
CA ALA A 78 21.37 24.34 10.00
C ALA A 78 19.97 24.96 10.06
N GLY A 79 18.91 24.15 10.00
CA GLY A 79 17.50 24.55 10.01
C GLY A 79 16.92 24.83 8.63
N GLY A 80 17.68 24.59 7.56
CA GLY A 80 17.15 24.55 6.20
C GLY A 80 16.19 23.38 6.05
N SER A 81 15.09 23.60 5.33
CA SER A 81 14.13 22.55 5.04
C SER A 81 13.68 22.59 3.60
N HIS A 82 13.43 21.40 3.06
CA HIS A 82 12.88 21.21 1.73
C HIS A 82 11.70 20.24 1.81
N ARG A 83 10.76 20.37 0.88
CA ARG A 83 9.57 19.50 0.83
C ARG A 83 9.50 18.83 -0.53
N GLU A 84 9.20 17.55 -0.50
CA GLU A 84 9.04 16.72 -1.69
C GLU A 84 7.81 15.86 -1.60
N GLN A 85 7.29 15.52 -2.78
CA GLN A 85 6.14 14.64 -2.88
C GLN A 85 6.61 13.19 -3.07
N LEU A 86 6.11 12.29 -2.22
CA LEU A 86 6.24 10.84 -2.37
C LEU A 86 4.89 10.28 -2.83
N LYS A 87 4.89 9.66 -4.02
CA LYS A 87 3.70 9.16 -4.69
C LYS A 87 3.84 7.67 -5.00
N PHE A 88 2.80 6.90 -4.68
CA PHE A 88 2.65 5.51 -5.10
C PHE A 88 1.42 5.37 -5.97
N THR A 89 1.59 4.73 -7.11
CA THR A 89 0.50 4.27 -7.98
C THR A 89 0.35 2.77 -7.79
N ILE A 90 -0.75 2.36 -7.16
CA ILE A 90 -1.12 0.96 -6.97
C ILE A 90 -2.01 0.56 -8.13
N THR A 91 -1.67 -0.54 -8.82
CA THR A 91 -2.52 -1.15 -9.85
C THR A 91 -3.18 -2.39 -9.29
N GLY A 92 -4.51 -2.42 -9.34
CA GLY A 92 -5.29 -3.58 -8.91
C GLY A 92 -4.94 -4.81 -9.74
N THR A 93 -4.79 -5.94 -9.05
CA THR A 93 -4.51 -7.24 -9.63
C THR A 93 -5.80 -8.01 -9.87
N ASN A 94 -5.70 -9.13 -10.59
CA ASN A 94 -6.86 -9.97 -10.82
C ASN A 94 -7.06 -10.89 -9.63
N ASP A 95 -7.74 -10.39 -8.60
CA ASP A 95 -8.05 -11.18 -7.43
C ASP A 95 -8.92 -12.37 -7.81
N LEU A 96 -8.57 -13.54 -7.27
CA LEU A 96 -9.51 -14.65 -7.24
C LEU A 96 -10.73 -14.21 -6.42
N PRO A 97 -11.95 -14.63 -6.77
CA PRO A 97 -13.13 -14.31 -5.99
C PRO A 97 -12.90 -14.75 -4.55
N VAL A 98 -12.79 -13.79 -3.63
CA VAL A 98 -12.76 -14.07 -2.20
C VAL A 98 -14.15 -14.60 -1.87
N MET A 99 -14.25 -15.92 -1.72
CA MET A 99 -15.46 -16.57 -1.21
C MET A 99 -15.67 -16.10 0.24
N ALA A 100 -16.35 -14.98 0.42
CA ALA A 100 -16.91 -14.61 1.71
C ALA A 100 -17.85 -15.75 2.10
N GLY A 101 -17.41 -16.58 3.05
CA GLY A 101 -18.02 -17.87 3.37
C GLY A 101 -19.53 -17.76 3.54
N GLN A 102 -20.26 -18.17 2.52
CA GLN A 102 -21.68 -18.41 2.64
C GLN A 102 -21.82 -19.69 3.46
N SER A 103 -22.01 -19.55 4.77
CA SER A 103 -22.44 -20.65 5.63
C SER A 103 -23.86 -21.04 5.21
N GLN A 104 -24.01 -21.74 4.10
CA GLN A 104 -25.22 -22.48 3.82
C GLN A 104 -25.13 -23.76 4.65
N SER A 105 -25.79 -23.75 5.81
CA SER A 105 -26.12 -25.01 6.49
C SER A 105 -27.09 -25.76 5.59
N VAL A 106 -26.56 -26.67 4.75
CA VAL A 106 -27.37 -27.66 4.06
C VAL A 106 -27.85 -28.64 5.11
N LYS A 107 -29.11 -28.50 5.55
CA LYS A 107 -29.83 -29.61 6.17
C LYS A 107 -30.39 -30.47 5.04
N GLU A 108 -29.58 -31.41 4.57
CA GLU A 108 -30.11 -32.61 3.93
C GLU A 108 -30.41 -33.60 5.05
N ASP A 109 -31.66 -33.63 5.50
CA ASP A 109 -32.22 -34.86 6.02
C ASP A 109 -33.26 -35.35 5.02
N GLY A 110 -32.83 -36.33 4.24
CA GLY A 110 -33.60 -36.93 3.17
C GLY A 110 -34.60 -37.95 3.70
N ALA A 111 -35.81 -37.89 3.17
CA ALA A 111 -36.65 -39.06 3.01
C ALA A 111 -37.38 -38.94 1.67
N VAL A 112 -36.80 -39.55 0.64
CA VAL A 112 -37.46 -39.73 -0.65
C VAL A 112 -38.48 -40.86 -0.50
N SER A 113 -39.71 -40.63 -0.95
CA SER A 113 -40.79 -41.60 -0.94
C SER A 113 -40.51 -42.77 -1.90
N MET A 114 -40.74 -44.00 -1.45
CA MET A 114 -41.08 -45.13 -2.35
C MET A 114 -41.93 -46.17 -1.61
N ALA A 115 -43.20 -46.28 -2.00
CA ALA A 115 -43.96 -47.53 -1.97
C ALA A 115 -45.11 -47.46 -2.99
N LYS A 116 -44.84 -47.97 -4.20
CA LYS A 116 -45.81 -48.63 -5.09
C LYS A 116 -45.61 -50.13 -4.77
N TRP A 117 -46.63 -50.94 -4.51
CA TRP A 117 -47.73 -51.39 -5.36
C TRP A 117 -49.02 -51.58 -4.57
#